data_AF-A0A849J3S6-F1
#
_entry.id   AF-A0A849J3S6-F1
#
_cell.length_a   1.000
_cell.length_b   1.000
_cell.length_c   1.000
_cell.angle_alpha   90.00
_cell.angle_beta   90.00
_cell.angle_gamma   90.00
#
_symmetry.space_group_name_H-M   'P 1'
#
loop_
_entity.id
_entity.type
_entity.pdbx_description
1 polymer ?
#
loop_
_entity_poly.entity_id
_entity_poly.type
_entity_poly.pdbx_seq_one_letter_code
_entity_poly.pdbx_strand_id
1 'polypeptide(L)'
;MFEPQSTTLAVSRLLYQIAAGLEAESDRITLAVIHAYDFEIPTYRAISDQRMRDDVFVVCEAIVRGWLRAMSTAGPMEFDILRIILEGVRRRVIQRIELPAVLQAFRVAMRVLWCEIAGSPIWNIQTNKGLLPEVVTWSLDFADQISSAVAGAYTDQSGLIAAELLHCRSTYLDAVLSGGTTAGLDCPSVLEARHFVAVARISPNLDLVQLEKLGEALRTKSRVVLWTVRNRNIITVLDWSGDVTRAHLLRDLERLVGEEHIEIFGVGGTAEGTIETRQSYVEAMASLDLGPDVMPNKNCVYDFQDLAPISAMLEQPEQAWRFVRGVLEPVGELSKRSWVLPTLEAYLANAGSLKVVANSLQIHPNTLKYRLKELRSFTDAVFAEGDRARTLLLALRVRRALSLQTRQFHTECGDLVSDVDQSKLDVFQPKNSFFTSDPFSSIGKDGLYDTLKIDSHFDSITG
;
A
#
# COMPACT_ATOMS: atom_id res chain seq x y z
N MET A 1 56.83 -12.19 -27.19
CA MET A 1 56.03 -12.31 -25.95
C MET A 1 56.23 -10.99 -25.21
N PHE A 2 55.42 -9.98 -25.54
CA PHE A 2 55.52 -8.64 -24.96
C PHE A 2 55.03 -8.71 -23.52
N GLU A 3 55.88 -8.31 -22.57
CA GLU A 3 55.58 -8.35 -21.13
C GLU A 3 54.45 -7.37 -20.77
N PRO A 4 53.31 -7.84 -20.25
CA PRO A 4 52.19 -6.98 -19.87
C PRO A 4 52.55 -5.92 -18.80
N GLN A 5 53.61 -6.18 -18.02
CA GLN A 5 54.09 -5.26 -16.98
C GLN A 5 54.75 -4.00 -17.54
N SER A 6 55.42 -4.09 -18.70
CA SER A 6 56.11 -2.95 -19.32
C SER A 6 55.11 -1.93 -19.89
N THR A 7 54.05 -2.42 -20.55
CA THR A 7 52.97 -1.59 -21.10
C THR A 7 52.17 -0.90 -20.00
N THR A 8 51.86 -1.61 -18.91
CA THR A 8 51.13 -1.04 -17.76
C THR A 8 51.90 0.12 -17.14
N LEU A 9 53.21 -0.03 -16.93
CA LEU A 9 54.06 1.03 -16.37
C LEU A 9 54.18 2.23 -17.31
N ALA A 10 54.21 2.00 -18.63
CA ALA A 10 54.24 3.07 -19.63
C ALA A 10 52.94 3.88 -19.64
N VAL A 11 51.78 3.22 -19.53
CA VAL A 11 50.46 3.86 -19.43
C VAL A 11 50.36 4.68 -18.15
N SER A 12 50.71 4.12 -16.99
CA SER A 12 50.68 4.86 -15.71
C SER A 12 51.57 6.11 -15.75
N ARG A 13 52.78 6.00 -16.34
CA ARG A 13 53.68 7.15 -16.49
C ARG A 13 53.11 8.21 -17.43
N LEU A 14 52.50 7.81 -18.54
CA LEU A 14 51.87 8.72 -19.49
C LEU A 14 50.70 9.47 -18.84
N LEU A 15 49.80 8.74 -18.17
CA LEU A 15 48.66 9.32 -17.46
C LEU A 15 49.11 10.30 -16.37
N TYR A 16 50.14 9.95 -15.59
CA TYR A 16 50.73 10.85 -14.59
C TYR A 16 51.24 12.15 -15.22
N GLN A 17 51.99 12.07 -16.33
CA GLN A 17 52.54 13.25 -17.01
C GLN A 17 51.43 14.15 -17.57
N ILE A 18 50.39 13.57 -18.16
CA ILE A 18 49.23 14.33 -18.65
C ILE A 18 48.49 14.98 -17.49
N ALA A 19 48.23 14.23 -16.40
CA ALA A 19 47.55 14.77 -15.22
C ALA A 19 48.30 15.96 -14.61
N ALA A 20 49.63 15.86 -14.48
CA ALA A 20 50.47 16.95 -13.97
C ALA A 20 50.39 18.21 -14.87
N GLY A 21 50.24 18.05 -16.18
CA GLY A 21 50.02 19.17 -17.10
C GLY A 21 48.63 19.79 -17.00
N LEU A 22 47.61 18.98 -16.74
CA LEU A 22 46.21 19.41 -16.64
C LEU A 22 45.81 19.94 -15.26
N GLU A 23 46.59 19.67 -14.20
CA GLU A 23 46.27 20.07 -12.82
C GLU A 23 46.09 21.59 -12.68
N ALA A 24 46.95 22.37 -13.33
CA ALA A 24 46.86 23.84 -13.38
C ALA A 24 45.64 24.35 -14.18
N GLU A 25 45.03 23.51 -15.00
CA GLU A 25 43.86 23.86 -15.83
C GLU A 25 42.55 23.29 -15.26
N SER A 26 42.57 22.69 -14.07
CA SER A 26 41.40 22.04 -13.45
C SER A 26 40.15 22.92 -13.44
N ASP A 27 40.25 24.19 -13.02
CA ASP A 27 39.13 25.14 -13.03
C ASP A 27 38.56 25.37 -14.44
N ARG A 28 39.44 25.49 -15.46
CA ARG A 28 39.03 25.64 -16.86
C ARG A 28 38.27 24.39 -17.34
N ILE A 29 38.76 23.21 -16.98
CA ILE A 29 38.15 21.93 -17.36
C ILE A 29 36.79 21.79 -16.68
N THR A 30 36.67 22.17 -15.40
CA THR A 30 35.39 22.18 -14.67
C THR A 30 34.37 23.09 -15.37
N LEU A 31 34.77 24.31 -15.76
CA LEU A 31 33.91 25.21 -16.52
C LEU A 31 33.52 24.63 -17.88
N ALA A 32 34.42 23.92 -18.56
CA ALA A 32 34.12 23.25 -19.83
C ALA A 32 33.08 22.13 -19.67
N VAL A 33 33.15 21.35 -18.57
CA VAL A 33 32.14 20.33 -18.24
C VAL A 33 30.78 20.99 -18.01
N ILE A 34 30.72 22.05 -17.22
CA ILE A 34 29.46 22.76 -16.92
C ILE A 34 28.85 23.36 -18.18
N HIS A 35 29.67 24.00 -19.02
CA HIS A 35 29.21 24.51 -20.32
C HIS A 35 28.65 23.39 -21.21
N ALA A 36 29.28 22.21 -21.21
CA ALA A 36 28.77 21.05 -21.94
C ALA A 36 27.44 20.54 -21.36
N TYR A 37 27.24 20.58 -20.03
CA TYR A 37 25.97 20.23 -19.41
C TYR A 37 24.85 21.18 -19.85
N ASP A 38 25.08 22.49 -19.77
CA ASP A 38 24.12 23.51 -20.19
C ASP A 38 23.80 23.40 -21.69
N PHE A 39 24.80 23.06 -22.51
CA PHE A 39 24.61 22.93 -23.95
C PHE A 39 23.88 21.64 -24.34
N GLU A 40 24.16 20.50 -23.70
CA GLU A 40 23.73 19.19 -24.20
C GLU A 40 22.57 18.57 -23.41
N ILE A 41 22.29 19.05 -22.20
CA ILE A 41 21.36 18.40 -21.28
C ILE A 41 20.22 19.36 -20.93
N PRO A 42 19.04 19.23 -21.56
CA PRO A 42 17.91 20.15 -21.37
C PRO A 42 17.52 20.34 -19.89
N THR A 43 17.54 19.26 -19.10
CA THR A 43 17.21 19.29 -17.67
C THR A 43 18.18 20.15 -16.87
N TYR A 44 19.49 20.10 -17.18
CA TYR A 44 20.49 20.92 -16.48
C TYR A 44 20.44 22.38 -16.93
N ARG A 45 20.26 22.62 -18.23
CA ARG A 45 20.04 23.98 -18.78
C ARG A 45 18.85 24.70 -18.12
N ALA A 46 17.80 23.94 -17.78
CA ALA A 46 16.60 24.46 -17.14
C ALA A 46 16.78 24.81 -15.65
N ILE A 47 17.90 24.45 -15.02
CA ILE A 47 18.17 24.77 -13.62
C ILE A 47 18.34 26.30 -13.50
N SER A 48 17.39 26.94 -12.81
CA SER A 48 17.40 28.38 -12.53
C SER A 48 17.84 28.72 -11.11
N ASP A 49 17.73 27.78 -10.16
CA ASP A 49 18.15 27.96 -8.77
C ASP A 49 19.68 28.03 -8.68
N GLN A 50 20.19 29.16 -8.18
CA GLN A 50 21.63 29.39 -8.01
C GLN A 50 22.27 28.38 -7.06
N ARG A 51 21.60 27.99 -5.96
CA ARG A 51 22.15 27.00 -5.03
C ARG A 51 22.35 25.65 -5.69
N MET A 52 21.43 25.29 -6.59
CA MET A 52 21.54 24.06 -7.36
C MET A 52 22.67 24.14 -8.39
N ARG A 53 22.88 25.29 -9.03
CA ARG A 53 24.02 25.52 -9.93
C ARG A 53 25.36 25.44 -9.20
N ASP A 54 25.47 26.06 -8.04
CA ASP A 54 26.68 26.03 -7.21
C ASP A 54 26.99 24.58 -6.79
N ASP A 55 25.97 23.80 -6.46
CA ASP A 55 26.13 22.39 -6.15
C ASP A 55 26.52 21.54 -7.37
N VAL A 56 26.00 21.85 -8.57
CA VAL A 56 26.48 21.23 -9.83
C VAL A 56 27.96 21.54 -10.04
N PHE A 57 28.38 22.78 -9.79
CA PHE A 57 29.79 23.18 -9.91
C PHE A 57 30.69 22.34 -8.99
N VAL A 58 30.34 22.21 -7.70
CA VAL A 58 31.10 21.41 -6.73
C VAL A 58 31.22 19.95 -7.16
N VAL A 59 30.16 19.36 -7.72
CA VAL A 59 30.18 17.98 -8.23
C VAL A 59 31.06 17.86 -9.48
N CYS A 60 30.97 18.81 -10.42
CA CYS A 60 31.83 18.83 -11.61
C CYS A 60 33.31 19.00 -11.23
N GLU A 61 33.62 19.86 -10.26
CA GLU A 61 34.97 20.03 -9.72
C GLU A 61 35.49 18.71 -9.10
N ALA A 62 34.67 18.02 -8.31
CA ALA A 62 35.01 16.72 -7.74
C ALA A 62 35.27 15.66 -8.82
N ILE A 63 34.47 15.62 -9.90
CA ILE A 63 34.69 14.72 -11.04
C ILE A 63 36.05 14.99 -11.70
N VAL A 64 36.36 16.25 -12.02
CA VAL A 64 37.63 16.64 -12.66
C VAL A 64 38.81 16.30 -11.74
N ARG A 65 38.75 16.69 -10.47
CA ARG A 65 39.80 16.41 -9.48
C ARG A 65 40.02 14.91 -9.30
N GLY A 66 38.95 14.15 -9.19
CA GLY A 66 39.03 12.70 -9.01
C GLY A 66 39.58 11.98 -10.23
N TRP A 67 39.28 12.44 -11.44
CA TRP A 67 39.90 11.94 -12.68
C TRP A 67 41.40 12.21 -12.71
N LEU A 68 41.82 13.45 -12.42
CA LEU A 68 43.24 13.81 -12.39
C LEU A 68 44.01 12.99 -11.34
N ARG A 69 43.44 12.81 -10.14
CA ARG A 69 44.03 11.96 -9.09
C ARG A 69 44.12 10.49 -9.49
N ALA A 70 43.09 9.96 -10.13
CA ALA A 70 43.08 8.59 -10.65
C ALA A 70 44.14 8.40 -11.74
N MET A 71 44.33 9.39 -12.63
CA MET A 71 45.41 9.38 -13.63
C MET A 71 46.80 9.43 -12.99
N SER A 72 47.00 10.27 -11.97
CA SER A 72 48.28 10.40 -11.26
C SER A 72 48.69 9.14 -10.51
N THR A 73 47.72 8.38 -10.00
CA THR A 73 47.97 7.16 -9.22
C THR A 73 47.83 5.88 -10.05
N ALA A 74 47.30 5.99 -11.28
CA ALA A 74 46.83 4.86 -12.08
C ALA A 74 45.91 3.90 -11.29
N GLY A 75 45.08 4.49 -10.41
CA GLY A 75 44.24 3.77 -9.45
C GLY A 75 42.78 4.21 -9.50
N PRO A 76 41.93 3.62 -8.64
CA PRO A 76 40.53 4.01 -8.52
C PRO A 76 40.39 5.44 -7.97
N MET A 77 39.21 6.04 -8.15
CA MET A 77 38.89 7.32 -7.53
C MET A 77 38.97 7.24 -6.00
N GLU A 78 39.59 8.24 -5.37
CA GLU A 78 39.64 8.36 -3.92
C GLU A 78 38.23 8.41 -3.30
N PHE A 79 38.07 7.71 -2.17
CA PHE A 79 36.76 7.56 -1.51
C PHE A 79 36.12 8.90 -1.14
N ASP A 80 36.90 9.86 -0.64
CA ASP A 80 36.38 11.17 -0.23
C ASP A 80 35.85 11.99 -1.42
N ILE A 81 36.50 11.89 -2.58
CA ILE A 81 36.04 12.54 -3.81
C ILE A 81 34.78 11.86 -4.33
N LEU A 82 34.79 10.52 -4.38
CA LEU A 82 33.62 9.74 -4.79
C LEU A 82 32.42 10.07 -3.89
N ARG A 83 32.61 10.21 -2.59
CA ARG A 83 31.56 10.59 -1.64
C ARG A 83 30.89 11.92 -2.00
N ILE A 84 31.65 12.94 -2.40
CA ILE A 84 31.09 14.25 -2.82
C ILE A 84 30.19 14.07 -4.04
N ILE A 85 30.64 13.28 -5.02
CA ILE A 85 29.89 13.00 -6.25
C ILE A 85 28.58 12.27 -5.92
N LEU A 86 28.65 11.20 -5.12
CA LEU A 86 27.46 10.42 -4.74
C LEU A 86 26.46 11.26 -3.92
N GLU A 87 26.95 12.16 -3.06
CA GLU A 87 26.09 13.08 -2.29
C GLU A 87 25.38 14.08 -3.21
N GLY A 88 26.06 14.55 -4.26
CA GLY A 88 25.44 15.32 -5.34
C GLY A 88 24.33 14.56 -6.07
N VAL A 89 24.55 13.28 -6.36
CA VAL A 89 23.53 12.39 -6.97
C VAL A 89 22.31 12.26 -6.06
N ARG A 90 22.51 12.02 -4.75
CA ARG A 90 21.39 11.93 -3.78
C ARG A 90 20.55 13.21 -3.77
N ARG A 91 21.19 14.38 -3.80
CA ARG A 91 20.49 15.66 -3.92
C ARG A 91 19.69 15.78 -5.22
N ARG A 92 20.19 15.24 -6.35
CA ARG A 92 19.45 15.24 -7.63
C ARG A 92 18.18 14.39 -7.59
N VAL A 93 18.19 13.28 -6.85
CA VAL A 93 16.98 12.49 -6.61
C VAL A 93 15.95 13.33 -5.84
N ILE A 94 16.35 14.00 -4.75
CA ILE A 94 15.47 14.86 -3.94
C ILE A 94 14.91 16.02 -4.80
N GLN A 95 15.72 16.56 -5.70
CA GLN A 95 15.34 17.62 -6.65
C GLN A 95 14.56 17.10 -7.87
N ARG A 96 14.22 15.81 -7.92
CA ARG A 96 13.44 15.16 -8.98
C ARG A 96 14.07 15.25 -10.38
N ILE A 97 15.40 15.24 -10.46
CA ILE A 97 16.09 15.03 -11.74
C ILE A 97 16.11 13.53 -12.04
N GLU A 98 15.57 13.15 -13.18
CA GLU A 98 15.48 11.78 -13.66
C GLU A 98 16.86 11.12 -13.88
N LEU A 99 16.98 9.82 -13.55
CA LEU A 99 18.20 9.01 -13.69
C LEU A 99 18.86 9.13 -15.09
N PRO A 100 18.12 9.11 -16.22
CA PRO A 100 18.73 9.25 -17.54
C PRO A 100 19.49 10.58 -17.71
N ALA A 101 18.99 11.68 -17.14
CA ALA A 101 19.65 12.98 -17.21
C ALA A 101 20.90 13.02 -16.32
N VAL A 102 20.85 12.42 -15.13
CA VAL A 102 22.02 12.28 -14.25
C VAL A 102 23.11 11.45 -14.97
N LEU A 103 22.78 10.29 -15.52
CA LEU A 103 23.73 9.45 -16.25
C LEU A 103 24.24 10.11 -17.54
N GLN A 104 23.43 10.95 -18.18
CA GLN A 104 23.89 11.74 -19.34
C GLN A 104 24.95 12.76 -18.90
N ALA A 105 24.78 13.42 -17.76
CA ALA A 105 25.76 14.36 -17.21
C ALA A 105 27.12 13.69 -17.02
N PHE A 106 27.19 12.53 -16.36
CA PHE A 106 28.44 11.80 -16.20
C PHE A 106 29.08 11.40 -17.54
N ARG A 107 28.30 10.95 -18.52
CA ARG A 107 28.80 10.62 -19.86
C ARG A 107 29.37 11.85 -20.59
N VAL A 108 28.70 13.00 -20.47
CA VAL A 108 29.19 14.27 -21.04
C VAL A 108 30.50 14.69 -20.36
N ALA A 109 30.60 14.60 -19.03
CA ALA A 109 31.83 14.92 -18.31
C ALA A 109 32.99 14.00 -18.74
N MET A 110 32.79 12.69 -18.82
CA MET A 110 33.82 11.74 -19.28
C MET A 110 34.27 12.05 -20.70
N ARG A 111 33.36 12.43 -21.60
CA ARG A 111 33.71 12.84 -22.96
C ARG A 111 34.56 14.11 -22.98
N VAL A 112 34.21 15.12 -22.17
CA VAL A 112 35.02 16.34 -22.05
C VAL A 112 36.41 16.01 -21.52
N LEU A 113 36.52 15.19 -20.47
CA LEU A 113 37.79 14.74 -19.91
C LEU A 113 38.66 13.96 -20.91
N TRP A 114 38.04 13.11 -21.73
CA TRP A 114 38.74 12.43 -22.83
C TRP A 114 39.30 13.43 -23.85
N CYS A 115 38.52 14.46 -24.21
CA CYS A 115 39.00 15.51 -25.11
C CYS A 115 40.21 16.26 -24.53
N GLU A 116 40.29 16.46 -23.21
CA GLU A 116 41.46 17.08 -22.55
C GLU A 116 42.72 16.19 -22.63
N ILE A 117 42.58 14.86 -22.45
CA ILE A 117 43.68 13.93 -22.70
C ILE A 117 44.13 14.00 -24.16
N ALA A 118 43.19 13.89 -25.10
CA ALA A 118 43.47 13.88 -26.53
C ALA A 118 44.09 15.20 -27.03
N GLY A 119 43.73 16.32 -26.40
CA GLY A 119 44.25 17.66 -26.68
C GLY A 119 45.64 17.93 -26.08
N SER A 120 46.10 17.13 -25.12
CA SER A 120 47.37 17.35 -24.42
C SER A 120 48.57 17.30 -25.38
N PRO A 121 49.55 18.22 -25.26
CA PRO A 121 50.80 18.15 -26.02
C PRO A 121 51.54 16.83 -25.81
N ILE A 122 51.49 16.29 -24.59
CA ILE A 122 52.15 15.04 -24.20
C ILE A 122 51.51 13.85 -24.93
N TRP A 123 50.19 13.84 -25.06
CA TRP A 123 49.46 12.83 -25.83
C TRP A 123 49.83 12.85 -27.31
N ASN A 124 50.02 14.05 -27.86
CA ASN A 124 50.28 14.24 -29.29
C ASN A 124 51.70 13.88 -29.75
N ILE A 125 52.58 13.45 -28.83
CA ILE A 125 53.88 12.87 -29.17
C ILE A 125 53.66 11.50 -29.85
N GLN A 126 54.27 11.30 -31.02
CA GLN A 126 54.03 10.13 -31.88
C GLN A 126 54.24 8.77 -31.17
N THR A 127 55.21 8.68 -30.26
CA THR A 127 55.49 7.47 -29.48
C THR A 127 54.38 7.11 -28.49
N ASN A 128 53.65 8.11 -27.99
CA ASN A 128 52.61 7.91 -26.97
C ASN A 128 51.29 7.45 -27.59
N LYS A 129 51.05 7.77 -28.87
CA LYS A 129 49.86 7.32 -29.61
C LYS A 129 49.77 5.79 -29.77
N GLY A 130 50.89 5.07 -29.63
CA GLY A 130 50.91 3.60 -29.61
C GLY A 130 50.20 2.98 -28.40
N LEU A 131 49.99 3.76 -27.33
CA LEU A 131 49.30 3.34 -26.10
C LEU A 131 47.79 3.65 -26.11
N LEU A 132 47.24 4.00 -27.29
CA LEU A 132 45.83 4.34 -27.44
C LEU A 132 44.89 3.24 -26.91
N PRO A 133 45.07 1.94 -27.24
CA PRO A 133 44.16 0.90 -26.77
C PRO A 133 44.11 0.83 -25.24
N GLU A 134 45.25 0.91 -24.57
CA GLU A 134 45.34 0.78 -23.12
C GLU A 134 44.77 2.00 -22.40
N VAL A 135 45.03 3.22 -22.91
CA VAL A 135 44.50 4.45 -22.31
C VAL A 135 42.98 4.57 -22.52
N VAL A 136 42.48 4.16 -23.68
CA VAL A 136 41.02 4.07 -23.92
C VAL A 136 40.39 3.04 -22.99
N THR A 137 40.99 1.86 -22.85
CA THR A 137 40.50 0.80 -21.95
C THR A 137 40.43 1.31 -20.51
N TRP A 138 41.52 1.92 -20.02
CA TRP A 138 41.55 2.54 -18.68
C TRP A 138 40.46 3.60 -18.50
N SER A 139 40.25 4.44 -19.50
CA SER A 139 39.22 5.50 -19.48
C SER A 139 37.80 4.92 -19.42
N LEU A 140 37.55 3.84 -20.17
CA LEU A 140 36.26 3.14 -20.16
C LEU A 140 36.01 2.44 -18.82
N ASP A 141 37.01 1.76 -18.27
CA ASP A 141 36.92 1.09 -16.97
C ASP A 141 36.61 2.10 -15.85
N PHE A 142 37.26 3.26 -15.87
CA PHE A 142 36.96 4.35 -14.93
C PHE A 142 35.54 4.88 -15.11
N ALA A 143 35.11 5.13 -16.35
CA ALA A 143 33.77 5.63 -16.64
C ALA A 143 32.68 4.63 -16.19
N ASP A 144 32.91 3.34 -16.37
CA ASP A 144 32.01 2.27 -15.93
C ASP A 144 31.92 2.20 -14.41
N GLN A 145 33.06 2.29 -13.71
CA GLN A 145 33.11 2.30 -12.25
C GLN A 145 32.28 3.45 -11.66
N ILE A 146 32.46 4.68 -12.17
CA ILE A 146 31.70 5.84 -11.68
C ILE A 146 30.22 5.72 -12.05
N SER A 147 29.92 5.37 -13.30
CA SER A 147 28.53 5.28 -13.77
C SER A 147 27.75 4.24 -12.96
N SER A 148 28.38 3.11 -12.63
CA SER A 148 27.80 2.08 -11.77
C SER A 148 27.58 2.58 -10.35
N ALA A 149 28.56 3.27 -9.74
CA ALA A 149 28.42 3.83 -8.39
C ALA A 149 27.32 4.91 -8.33
N VAL A 150 27.23 5.77 -9.34
CA VAL A 150 26.20 6.80 -9.50
C VAL A 150 24.81 6.18 -9.65
N ALA A 151 24.67 5.17 -10.51
CA ALA A 151 23.40 4.48 -10.71
C ALA A 151 22.92 3.82 -9.42
N GLY A 152 23.83 3.13 -8.70
CA GLY A 152 23.54 2.53 -7.40
C GLY A 152 23.08 3.56 -6.36
N ALA A 153 23.83 4.66 -6.20
CA ALA A 153 23.46 5.71 -5.25
C ALA A 153 22.11 6.37 -5.59
N TYR A 154 21.79 6.52 -6.87
CA TYR A 154 20.49 7.03 -7.31
C TYR A 154 19.36 6.06 -6.96
N THR A 155 19.52 4.77 -7.27
CA THR A 155 18.50 3.74 -6.99
C THR A 155 18.28 3.58 -5.49
N ASP A 156 19.35 3.60 -4.70
CA ASP A 156 19.27 3.49 -3.24
C ASP A 156 18.50 4.69 -2.65
N GLN A 157 18.86 5.91 -3.05
CA GLN A 157 18.17 7.11 -2.58
C GLN A 157 16.71 7.17 -3.02
N SER A 158 16.41 6.74 -4.26
CA SER A 158 15.04 6.64 -4.75
C SER A 158 14.24 5.61 -3.93
N GLY A 159 14.87 4.49 -3.58
CA GLY A 159 14.31 3.46 -2.72
C GLY A 159 14.04 3.97 -1.30
N LEU A 160 14.96 4.75 -0.72
CA LEU A 160 14.78 5.37 0.60
C LEU A 160 13.58 6.32 0.62
N ILE A 161 13.47 7.21 -0.37
CA ILE A 161 12.32 8.14 -0.49
C ILE A 161 11.01 7.36 -0.66
N ALA A 162 11.00 6.32 -1.50
CA ALA A 162 9.82 5.49 -1.67
C ALA A 162 9.43 4.75 -0.38
N ALA A 163 10.40 4.20 0.35
CA ALA A 163 10.18 3.52 1.61
C ALA A 163 9.66 4.46 2.70
N GLU A 164 10.20 5.69 2.79
CA GLU A 164 9.74 6.71 3.72
C GLU A 164 8.29 7.10 3.44
N LEU A 165 7.92 7.33 2.16
CA LEU A 165 6.54 7.61 1.77
C LEU A 165 5.58 6.47 2.13
N LEU A 166 5.97 5.22 1.89
CA LEU A 166 5.20 4.04 2.29
C LEU A 166 5.04 3.96 3.82
N HIS A 167 6.13 4.22 4.55
CA HIS A 167 6.13 4.21 6.01
C HIS A 167 5.23 5.29 6.59
N CYS A 168 5.35 6.53 6.12
CA CYS A 168 4.48 7.65 6.54
C CYS A 168 3.01 7.34 6.25
N ARG A 169 2.70 6.80 5.06
CA ARG A 169 1.35 6.36 4.69
C ARG A 169 0.79 5.30 5.64
N SER A 170 1.55 4.23 5.87
CA SER A 170 1.13 3.11 6.74
C SER A 170 0.94 3.59 8.18
N THR A 171 1.93 4.30 8.73
CA THR A 171 1.88 4.83 10.10
C THR A 171 0.70 5.77 10.32
N TYR A 172 0.45 6.68 9.37
CA TYR A 172 -0.69 7.58 9.44
C TYR A 172 -2.02 6.83 9.44
N LEU A 173 -2.21 5.92 8.46
CA LEU A 173 -3.45 5.17 8.36
C LEU A 173 -3.64 4.25 9.58
N ASP A 174 -2.59 3.58 10.06
CA ASP A 174 -2.66 2.73 11.25
C ASP A 174 -3.01 3.52 12.52
N ALA A 175 -2.51 4.74 12.67
CA ALA A 175 -2.89 5.65 13.75
C ALA A 175 -4.39 6.00 13.68
N VAL A 176 -4.89 6.38 12.49
CA VAL A 176 -6.32 6.65 12.27
C VAL A 176 -7.19 5.44 12.61
N LEU A 177 -6.85 4.26 12.06
CA LEU A 177 -7.62 3.03 12.23
C LEU A 177 -7.60 2.53 13.69
N SER A 178 -6.54 2.82 14.43
CA SER A 178 -6.42 2.47 15.85
C SER A 178 -7.05 3.51 16.78
N GLY A 179 -7.41 4.69 16.25
CA GLY A 179 -7.86 5.82 17.06
C GLY A 179 -6.75 6.49 17.86
N GLY A 180 -5.51 6.31 17.44
CA GLY A 180 -4.35 7.00 18.00
C GLY A 180 -4.30 8.47 17.56
N THR A 181 -3.37 9.22 18.16
CA THR A 181 -3.12 10.60 17.74
C THR A 181 -2.44 10.63 16.37
N THR A 182 -2.91 11.50 15.48
CA THR A 182 -2.25 11.82 14.20
C THR A 182 -1.43 13.11 14.28
N ALA A 183 -1.34 13.73 15.47
CA ALA A 183 -0.61 14.98 15.65
C ALA A 183 0.88 14.80 15.35
N GLY A 184 1.41 15.61 14.43
CA GLY A 184 2.82 15.57 14.02
C GLY A 184 3.14 14.54 12.93
N LEU A 185 2.14 13.78 12.44
CA LEU A 185 2.30 12.98 11.23
C LEU A 185 1.95 13.82 10.01
N ASP A 186 2.72 13.68 8.94
CA ASP A 186 2.35 14.25 7.64
C ASP A 186 1.03 13.63 7.17
N CYS A 187 -0.02 14.43 7.25
CA CYS A 187 -1.38 14.04 6.90
C CYS A 187 -1.58 14.23 5.40
N PRO A 188 -1.89 13.16 4.64
CA PRO A 188 -2.46 13.34 3.32
C PRO A 188 -3.83 14.03 3.49
N SER A 189 -3.99 15.23 2.92
CA SER A 189 -5.29 15.96 2.86
C SER A 189 -6.42 15.18 2.16
N VAL A 190 -6.09 13.98 1.69
CA VAL A 190 -6.93 12.99 1.04
C VAL A 190 -8.13 12.57 1.91
N LEU A 191 -7.97 12.47 3.24
CA LEU A 191 -9.08 12.07 4.12
C LEU A 191 -10.13 13.17 4.33
N GLU A 192 -9.81 14.42 4.00
CA GLU A 192 -10.77 15.54 4.05
C GLU A 192 -11.81 15.45 2.93
N ALA A 193 -11.55 14.67 1.87
CA ALA A 193 -12.52 14.39 0.84
C ALA A 193 -13.44 13.22 1.25
N ARG A 194 -14.66 13.22 0.72
CA ARG A 194 -15.60 12.11 0.89
C ARG A 194 -14.99 10.79 0.40
N HIS A 195 -14.98 9.79 1.28
CA HIS A 195 -14.41 8.47 1.00
C HIS A 195 -15.20 7.35 1.72
N PHE A 196 -14.75 6.11 1.59
CA PHE A 196 -15.12 5.01 2.47
C PHE A 196 -13.96 4.02 2.59
N VAL A 197 -13.98 3.20 3.63
CA VAL A 197 -12.99 2.13 3.84
C VAL A 197 -13.52 0.82 3.26
N ALA A 198 -12.66 0.10 2.52
CA ALA A 198 -12.88 -1.29 2.16
C ALA A 198 -11.74 -2.17 2.69
N VAL A 199 -12.10 -3.30 3.28
CA VAL A 199 -11.17 -4.29 3.81
C VAL A 199 -11.22 -5.52 2.90
N ALA A 200 -10.10 -5.85 2.29
CA ALA A 200 -9.93 -7.05 1.47
C ALA A 200 -9.39 -8.20 2.34
N ARG A 201 -10.11 -9.31 2.41
CA ARG A 201 -9.57 -10.56 2.96
C ARG A 201 -8.83 -11.29 1.85
N ILE A 202 -7.59 -11.65 2.15
CA ILE A 202 -6.66 -12.25 1.19
C ILE A 202 -6.53 -13.73 1.48
N SER A 203 -6.39 -14.55 0.43
CA SER A 203 -6.14 -15.98 0.61
C SER A 203 -4.90 -16.24 1.47
N PRO A 204 -4.93 -17.27 2.33
CA PRO A 204 -3.75 -17.69 3.06
C PRO A 204 -2.67 -18.06 2.04
N ASN A 205 -1.41 -17.71 2.31
CA ASN A 205 -0.16 -18.00 1.56
C ASN A 205 0.59 -16.79 0.99
N LEU A 206 0.05 -15.56 1.03
CA LEU A 206 0.85 -14.40 0.64
C LEU A 206 1.78 -13.95 1.77
N ASP A 207 3.03 -13.62 1.41
CA ASP A 207 3.98 -12.93 2.28
C ASP A 207 3.75 -11.40 2.31
N LEU A 208 4.49 -10.69 3.15
CA LEU A 208 4.32 -9.24 3.29
C LEU A 208 4.65 -8.48 1.98
N VAL A 209 5.65 -8.94 1.22
CA VAL A 209 6.05 -8.31 -0.05
C VAL A 209 4.96 -8.45 -1.11
N GLN A 210 4.31 -9.61 -1.15
CA GLN A 210 3.17 -9.87 -2.03
C GLN A 210 1.94 -9.06 -1.63
N LEU A 211 1.68 -8.92 -0.32
CA LEU A 211 0.59 -8.07 0.19
C LEU A 211 0.82 -6.60 -0.15
N GLU A 212 2.05 -6.10 -0.05
CA GLU A 212 2.39 -4.73 -0.45
C GLU A 212 2.20 -4.52 -1.96
N LYS A 213 2.64 -5.47 -2.79
CA LYS A 213 2.41 -5.43 -4.26
C LYS A 213 0.92 -5.42 -4.59
N LEU A 214 0.12 -6.19 -3.86
CA LEU A 214 -1.32 -6.25 -4.03
C LEU A 214 -2.00 -4.93 -3.64
N GLY A 215 -1.59 -4.30 -2.52
CA GLY A 215 -2.06 -2.98 -2.14
C GLY A 215 -1.77 -1.92 -3.21
N GLU A 216 -0.58 -1.96 -3.83
CA GLU A 216 -0.22 -1.05 -4.91
C GLU A 216 -0.99 -1.33 -6.22
N ALA A 217 -1.28 -2.61 -6.51
CA ALA A 217 -2.15 -2.98 -7.61
C ALA A 217 -3.58 -2.44 -7.41
N LEU A 218 -4.12 -2.51 -6.20
CA LEU A 218 -5.40 -1.92 -5.84
C LEU A 218 -5.40 -0.39 -6.05
N ARG A 219 -4.33 0.30 -5.62
CA ARG A 219 -4.13 1.74 -5.86
C ARG A 219 -4.16 2.13 -7.34
N THR A 220 -3.64 1.25 -8.21
CA THR A 220 -3.55 1.52 -9.65
C THR A 220 -4.83 1.18 -10.39
N LYS A 221 -5.54 0.13 -9.98
CA LYS A 221 -6.74 -0.40 -10.66
C LYS A 221 -8.05 0.19 -10.18
N SER A 222 -8.06 0.85 -9.02
CA SER A 222 -9.26 1.38 -8.39
C SER A 222 -8.99 2.76 -7.79
N ARG A 223 -10.03 3.45 -7.32
CA ARG A 223 -9.92 4.79 -6.72
C ARG A 223 -9.35 4.77 -5.29
N VAL A 224 -8.45 3.83 -5.00
CA VAL A 224 -7.79 3.72 -3.70
C VAL A 224 -6.78 4.85 -3.58
N VAL A 225 -6.92 5.65 -2.54
CA VAL A 225 -6.07 6.81 -2.27
C VAL A 225 -5.08 6.57 -1.14
N LEU A 226 -5.45 5.73 -0.17
CA LEU A 226 -4.56 5.23 0.89
C LEU A 226 -4.81 3.74 1.10
N TRP A 227 -3.79 3.01 1.52
CA TRP A 227 -3.93 1.62 1.92
C TRP A 227 -2.84 1.21 2.92
N THR A 228 -3.12 0.17 3.70
CA THR A 228 -2.20 -0.46 4.65
C THR A 228 -2.49 -1.96 4.74
N VAL A 229 -1.54 -2.74 5.25
CA VAL A 229 -1.70 -4.16 5.56
C VAL A 229 -1.87 -4.32 7.06
N ARG A 230 -2.99 -4.87 7.51
CA ARG A 230 -3.27 -5.11 8.93
C ARG A 230 -3.95 -6.45 9.13
N ASN A 231 -3.45 -7.25 10.07
CA ASN A 231 -4.00 -8.58 10.40
C ASN A 231 -4.18 -9.48 9.15
N ARG A 232 -3.24 -9.44 8.20
CA ARG A 232 -3.29 -10.14 6.89
C ARG A 232 -4.45 -9.75 5.97
N ASN A 233 -5.12 -8.64 6.25
CA ASN A 233 -6.06 -7.99 5.35
C ASN A 233 -5.42 -6.75 4.74
N ILE A 234 -5.90 -6.36 3.56
CA ILE A 234 -5.54 -5.07 2.96
C ILE A 234 -6.67 -4.10 3.26
N ILE A 235 -6.36 -3.05 3.99
CA ILE A 235 -7.29 -1.98 4.32
C ILE A 235 -7.05 -0.87 3.30
N THR A 236 -8.12 -0.45 2.64
CA THR A 236 -8.07 0.55 1.58
C THR A 236 -9.05 1.68 1.86
N VAL A 237 -8.63 2.90 1.56
CA VAL A 237 -9.47 4.08 1.56
C VAL A 237 -9.77 4.41 0.11
N LEU A 238 -11.05 4.35 -0.28
CA LEU A 238 -11.51 4.64 -1.63
C LEU A 238 -12.08 6.04 -1.68
N ASP A 239 -11.54 6.85 -2.59
CA ASP A 239 -12.09 8.14 -2.91
C ASP A 239 -13.48 7.99 -3.53
N TRP A 240 -14.44 8.64 -2.87
CA TRP A 240 -15.83 8.73 -3.30
C TRP A 240 -16.25 10.19 -3.50
N SER A 241 -15.33 11.00 -4.02
CA SER A 241 -15.61 12.33 -4.54
C SER A 241 -16.09 12.29 -6.00
N GLY A 242 -16.99 13.21 -6.35
CA GLY A 242 -17.55 13.39 -7.70
C GLY A 242 -18.83 12.57 -7.99
N ASP A 243 -19.18 12.48 -9.26
CA ASP A 243 -20.50 11.97 -9.73
C ASP A 243 -20.60 10.42 -9.80
N VAL A 244 -19.63 9.70 -9.24
CA VAL A 244 -19.62 8.23 -9.27
C VAL A 244 -20.54 7.67 -8.19
N THR A 245 -21.48 6.82 -8.60
CA THR A 245 -22.39 6.14 -7.67
C THR A 245 -21.65 5.08 -6.85
N ARG A 246 -22.05 4.90 -5.58
CA ARG A 246 -21.53 3.83 -4.71
C ARG A 246 -21.61 2.45 -5.36
N ALA A 247 -22.73 2.16 -6.02
CA ALA A 247 -22.94 0.89 -6.73
C ALA A 247 -21.92 0.66 -7.87
N HIS A 248 -21.40 1.71 -8.49
CA HIS A 248 -20.31 1.57 -9.46
C HIS A 248 -19.01 1.16 -8.78
N LEU A 249 -18.65 1.82 -7.68
CA LEU A 249 -17.43 1.50 -6.91
C LEU A 249 -17.47 0.09 -6.32
N LEU A 250 -18.63 -0.35 -5.82
CA LEU A 250 -18.81 -1.73 -5.36
C LEU A 250 -18.61 -2.74 -6.49
N ARG A 251 -19.12 -2.46 -7.70
CA ARG A 251 -18.90 -3.33 -8.87
C ARG A 251 -17.43 -3.37 -9.28
N ASP A 252 -16.68 -2.29 -9.10
CA ASP A 252 -15.24 -2.30 -9.37
C ASP A 252 -14.51 -3.21 -8.37
N LEU A 253 -14.89 -3.19 -7.09
CA LEU A 253 -14.39 -4.14 -6.09
C LEU A 253 -14.78 -5.60 -6.42
N GLU A 254 -16.00 -5.84 -6.89
CA GLU A 254 -16.46 -7.18 -7.29
C GLU A 254 -15.58 -7.78 -8.41
N ARG A 255 -15.07 -6.95 -9.34
CA ARG A 255 -14.18 -7.43 -10.42
C ARG A 255 -12.80 -7.84 -9.92
N LEU A 256 -12.36 -7.32 -8.78
CA LEU A 256 -11.05 -7.60 -8.19
C LEU A 256 -11.06 -8.90 -7.37
N VAL A 257 -12.24 -9.40 -7.00
CA VAL A 257 -12.39 -10.70 -6.34
C VAL A 257 -11.91 -11.81 -7.28
N GLY A 258 -11.03 -12.67 -6.79
CA GLY A 258 -10.48 -13.80 -7.55
C GLY A 258 -9.34 -13.47 -8.52
N GLU A 259 -9.30 -12.27 -9.12
CA GLU A 259 -8.19 -11.86 -10.01
C GLU A 259 -6.87 -11.66 -9.25
N GLU A 260 -6.94 -11.28 -7.98
CA GLU A 260 -5.82 -10.72 -7.23
C GLU A 260 -5.58 -11.42 -5.87
N HIS A 261 -5.98 -12.69 -5.72
CA HIS A 261 -5.97 -13.43 -4.44
C HIS A 261 -6.89 -12.83 -3.35
N ILE A 262 -7.77 -11.92 -3.75
CA ILE A 262 -8.79 -11.34 -2.88
C ILE A 262 -10.00 -12.26 -2.86
N GLU A 263 -10.39 -12.69 -1.67
CA GLU A 263 -11.51 -13.62 -1.48
C GLU A 263 -12.84 -12.87 -1.33
N ILE A 264 -12.84 -11.87 -0.45
CA ILE A 264 -14.02 -11.07 -0.11
C ILE A 264 -13.61 -9.64 0.26
N PHE A 265 -14.55 -8.72 0.12
CA PHE A 265 -14.47 -7.36 0.63
C PHE A 265 -15.57 -7.09 1.66
N GLY A 266 -15.20 -6.45 2.76
CA GLY A 266 -16.11 -5.73 3.64
C GLY A 266 -15.98 -4.24 3.38
N VAL A 267 -17.09 -3.52 3.24
CA VAL A 267 -17.11 -2.10 2.86
C VAL A 267 -17.88 -1.31 3.90
N GLY A 268 -17.25 -0.28 4.45
CA GLY A 268 -17.82 0.60 5.47
C GLY A 268 -18.66 1.73 4.89
N GLY A 269 -19.33 2.48 5.76
CA GLY A 269 -20.10 3.67 5.42
C GLY A 269 -19.28 4.82 4.86
N THR A 270 -19.97 5.91 4.49
CA THR A 270 -19.32 7.14 4.02
C THR A 270 -18.52 7.76 5.16
N ALA A 271 -17.37 8.34 4.84
CA ALA A 271 -16.52 9.03 5.78
C ALA A 271 -15.94 10.33 5.21
N GLU A 272 -15.77 11.31 6.10
CA GLU A 272 -15.01 12.55 5.92
C GLU A 272 -14.19 12.83 7.20
N GLY A 273 -12.87 13.04 7.04
CA GLY A 273 -11.95 13.20 8.16
C GLY A 273 -11.64 11.90 8.91
N THR A 274 -10.65 11.96 9.81
CA THR A 274 -10.06 10.78 10.46
C THR A 274 -11.01 9.99 11.36
N ILE A 275 -11.91 10.68 12.07
CA ILE A 275 -12.88 10.05 12.99
C ILE A 275 -13.84 9.16 12.21
N GLU A 276 -14.41 9.68 11.12
CA GLU A 276 -15.32 8.91 10.28
C GLU A 276 -14.58 7.84 9.47
N THR A 277 -13.31 8.07 9.07
CA THR A 277 -12.48 7.01 8.48
C THR A 277 -12.37 5.80 9.41
N ARG A 278 -12.14 6.04 10.71
CA ARG A 278 -12.10 4.96 11.71
C ARG A 278 -13.45 4.26 11.83
N GLN A 279 -14.54 5.01 11.86
CA GLN A 279 -15.89 4.45 11.91
C GLN A 279 -16.17 3.55 10.68
N SER A 280 -15.87 4.06 9.48
CA SER A 280 -15.99 3.30 8.23
C SER A 280 -15.13 2.03 8.26
N TYR A 281 -13.93 2.06 8.85
CA TYR A 281 -13.13 0.86 9.03
C TYR A 281 -13.79 -0.20 9.93
N VAL A 282 -14.34 0.21 11.08
CA VAL A 282 -15.06 -0.70 11.98
C VAL A 282 -16.26 -1.32 11.27
N GLU A 283 -17.00 -0.52 10.52
CA GLU A 283 -18.14 -0.95 9.70
C GLU A 283 -17.73 -1.91 8.57
N ALA A 284 -16.59 -1.66 7.93
CA ALA A 284 -16.02 -2.53 6.90
C ALA A 284 -15.63 -3.90 7.47
N MET A 285 -14.98 -3.93 8.65
CA MET A 285 -14.66 -5.16 9.37
C MET A 285 -15.93 -5.92 9.76
N ALA A 286 -16.93 -5.24 10.34
CA ALA A 286 -18.21 -5.85 10.67
C ALA A 286 -18.90 -6.46 9.43
N SER A 287 -18.77 -5.80 8.28
CA SER A 287 -19.31 -6.29 7.02
C SER A 287 -18.56 -7.51 6.48
N LEU A 288 -17.23 -7.52 6.64
CA LEU A 288 -16.37 -8.65 6.28
C LEU A 288 -16.68 -9.90 7.10
N ASP A 289 -16.98 -9.72 8.38
CA ASP A 289 -17.20 -10.82 9.32
C ASP A 289 -18.65 -11.34 9.28
N LEU A 290 -19.64 -10.45 9.20
CA LEU A 290 -21.06 -10.82 9.19
C LEU A 290 -21.57 -11.20 7.79
N GLY A 291 -21.04 -10.55 6.76
CA GLY A 291 -21.56 -10.61 5.40
C GLY A 291 -21.62 -12.02 4.79
N PRO A 292 -20.50 -12.78 4.75
CA PRO A 292 -20.47 -14.13 4.17
C PRO A 292 -21.50 -15.08 4.77
N ASP A 293 -21.70 -14.94 6.07
CA ASP A 293 -22.57 -15.78 6.86
C ASP A 293 -24.05 -15.47 6.65
N VAL A 294 -24.40 -14.18 6.53
CA VAL A 294 -25.78 -13.71 6.40
C VAL A 294 -26.24 -13.64 4.95
N MET A 295 -25.32 -13.42 4.01
CA MET A 295 -25.59 -13.20 2.59
C MET A 295 -24.65 -14.06 1.72
N PRO A 296 -24.69 -15.40 1.81
CA PRO A 296 -23.72 -16.29 1.16
C PRO A 296 -23.78 -16.26 -0.39
N ASN A 297 -24.89 -15.79 -0.96
CA ASN A 297 -25.13 -15.76 -2.40
C ASN A 297 -24.77 -14.40 -3.03
N LYS A 298 -24.10 -13.51 -2.28
CA LYS A 298 -23.63 -12.22 -2.77
C LYS A 298 -22.28 -12.39 -3.48
N ASN A 299 -21.91 -11.45 -4.34
CA ASN A 299 -20.67 -11.46 -5.13
C ASN A 299 -19.40 -11.17 -4.28
N CYS A 300 -19.30 -11.71 -3.07
CA CYS A 300 -18.15 -11.55 -2.17
C CYS A 300 -17.83 -10.11 -1.74
N VAL A 301 -18.65 -9.12 -2.07
CA VAL A 301 -18.53 -7.72 -1.62
C VAL A 301 -19.71 -7.38 -0.70
N TYR A 302 -19.42 -7.10 0.56
CA TYR A 302 -20.40 -6.88 1.62
C TYR A 302 -20.37 -5.42 2.06
N ASP A 303 -21.43 -4.68 1.72
CA ASP A 303 -21.61 -3.28 2.09
C ASP A 303 -22.29 -3.17 3.45
N PHE A 304 -21.73 -2.37 4.35
CA PHE A 304 -22.31 -2.06 5.64
C PHE A 304 -23.72 -1.48 5.51
N GLN A 305 -24.04 -0.74 4.44
CA GLN A 305 -25.40 -0.23 4.26
C GLN A 305 -26.47 -1.34 4.18
N ASP A 306 -26.10 -2.53 3.69
CA ASP A 306 -26.98 -3.69 3.63
C ASP A 306 -27.04 -4.46 4.96
N LEU A 307 -26.01 -4.33 5.80
CA LEU A 307 -25.80 -5.10 7.01
C LEU A 307 -26.07 -4.31 8.30
N ALA A 308 -26.09 -2.98 8.25
CA ALA A 308 -26.23 -2.11 9.41
C ALA A 308 -27.49 -2.41 10.25
N PRO A 309 -28.70 -2.64 9.66
CA PRO A 309 -29.86 -3.00 10.46
C PRO A 309 -29.70 -4.34 11.19
N ILE A 310 -28.99 -5.28 10.57
CA ILE A 310 -28.72 -6.60 11.14
C ILE A 310 -27.72 -6.45 12.27
N SER A 311 -26.61 -5.74 12.03
CA SER A 311 -25.58 -5.45 13.04
C SER A 311 -26.19 -4.80 14.28
N ALA A 312 -27.01 -3.76 14.11
CA ALA A 312 -27.67 -3.07 15.21
C ALA A 312 -28.63 -3.98 16.00
N MET A 313 -29.36 -4.87 15.33
CA MET A 313 -30.24 -5.83 16.00
C MET A 313 -29.46 -6.88 16.81
N LEU A 314 -28.27 -7.28 16.35
CA LEU A 314 -27.44 -8.27 17.05
C LEU A 314 -26.88 -7.75 18.38
N GLU A 315 -26.84 -6.43 18.60
CA GLU A 315 -26.52 -5.85 19.91
C GLU A 315 -27.58 -6.16 20.98
N GLN A 316 -28.80 -6.49 20.55
CA GLN A 316 -29.95 -6.79 21.41
C GLN A 316 -30.61 -8.12 20.99
N PRO A 317 -29.95 -9.27 21.25
CA PRO A 317 -30.34 -10.56 20.69
C PRO A 317 -31.75 -11.02 21.12
N GLU A 318 -32.18 -10.70 22.35
CA GLU A 318 -33.54 -11.04 22.80
C GLU A 318 -34.62 -10.29 22.01
N GLN A 319 -34.40 -9.00 21.77
CA GLN A 319 -35.29 -8.14 20.99
C GLN A 319 -35.29 -8.57 19.52
N ALA A 320 -34.12 -8.93 18.99
CA ALA A 320 -33.98 -9.48 17.64
C ALA A 320 -34.74 -10.80 17.48
N TRP A 321 -34.63 -11.74 18.42
CA TRP A 321 -35.43 -12.98 18.41
C TRP A 321 -36.92 -12.72 18.53
N ARG A 322 -37.35 -11.73 19.33
CA ARG A 322 -38.77 -11.33 19.40
C ARG A 322 -39.27 -10.79 18.06
N PHE A 323 -38.49 -9.93 17.40
CA PHE A 323 -38.78 -9.44 16.05
C PHE A 323 -38.91 -10.60 15.05
N VAL A 324 -37.91 -11.50 15.00
CA VAL A 324 -37.91 -12.67 14.12
C VAL A 324 -39.14 -13.54 14.34
N ARG A 325 -39.49 -13.84 15.60
CA ARG A 325 -40.68 -14.64 15.93
C ARG A 325 -41.96 -13.96 15.47
N GLY A 326 -42.11 -12.65 15.69
CA GLY A 326 -43.30 -11.91 15.26
C GLY A 326 -43.47 -11.89 13.73
N VAL A 327 -42.39 -11.72 12.98
CA VAL A 327 -42.43 -11.67 11.51
C VAL A 327 -42.67 -13.05 10.89
N LEU A 328 -42.14 -14.12 11.50
CA LEU A 328 -42.28 -15.48 11.01
C LEU A 328 -43.53 -16.20 11.54
N GLU A 329 -44.26 -15.62 12.49
CA GLU A 329 -45.50 -16.19 13.05
C GLU A 329 -46.50 -16.62 11.96
N PRO A 330 -46.77 -15.82 10.90
CA PRO A 330 -47.75 -16.22 9.89
C PRO A 330 -47.26 -17.33 8.94
N VAL A 331 -45.95 -17.64 8.93
CA VAL A 331 -45.42 -18.83 8.24
C VAL A 331 -45.84 -20.10 8.98
N GLY A 332 -46.02 -20.00 10.31
CA GLY A 332 -46.50 -21.07 11.16
C GLY A 332 -45.68 -22.36 11.05
N GLU A 333 -46.37 -23.50 11.09
CA GLU A 333 -45.78 -24.84 11.02
C GLU A 333 -45.00 -25.12 9.72
N LEU A 334 -45.27 -24.38 8.63
CA LEU A 334 -44.49 -24.54 7.40
C LEU A 334 -43.02 -24.16 7.61
N SER A 335 -42.69 -23.28 8.57
CA SER A 335 -41.31 -22.89 8.86
C SER A 335 -40.43 -24.05 9.30
N LYS A 336 -41.02 -25.12 9.86
CA LYS A 336 -40.31 -26.33 10.30
C LYS A 336 -39.73 -27.14 9.14
N ARG A 337 -40.25 -26.93 7.92
CA ARG A 337 -39.72 -27.60 6.73
C ARG A 337 -38.41 -26.93 6.32
N SER A 338 -37.35 -27.73 6.21
CA SER A 338 -35.97 -27.26 5.94
C SER A 338 -35.83 -26.39 4.69
N TRP A 339 -36.71 -26.55 3.70
CA TRP A 339 -36.64 -25.81 2.44
C TRP A 339 -37.40 -24.47 2.44
N VAL A 340 -38.34 -24.24 3.36
CA VAL A 340 -39.26 -23.08 3.29
C VAL A 340 -38.49 -21.77 3.42
N LEU A 341 -37.68 -21.66 4.48
CA LEU A 341 -37.00 -20.43 4.82
C LEU A 341 -35.89 -20.06 3.81
N PRO A 342 -35.03 -21.00 3.36
CA PRO A 342 -34.11 -20.73 2.26
C PRO A 342 -34.82 -20.34 0.96
N THR A 343 -35.98 -20.93 0.66
CA THR A 343 -36.74 -20.61 -0.55
C THR A 343 -37.32 -19.20 -0.49
N LEU A 344 -37.91 -18.80 0.65
CA LEU A 344 -38.42 -17.45 0.86
C LEU A 344 -37.30 -16.40 0.77
N GLU A 345 -36.16 -16.65 1.42
CA GLU A 345 -35.00 -15.76 1.40
C GLU A 345 -34.48 -15.56 -0.03
N ALA A 346 -34.23 -16.66 -0.75
CA ALA A 346 -33.74 -16.59 -2.13
C ALA A 346 -34.74 -15.89 -3.06
N TYR A 347 -36.04 -16.18 -2.92
CA TYR A 347 -37.08 -15.54 -3.72
C TYR A 347 -37.15 -14.02 -3.49
N LEU A 348 -37.14 -13.59 -2.23
CA LEU A 348 -37.15 -12.18 -1.83
C LEU A 348 -35.89 -11.44 -2.27
N ALA A 349 -34.71 -12.03 -2.09
CA ALA A 349 -33.43 -11.41 -2.43
C ALA A 349 -33.26 -11.17 -3.94
N ASN A 350 -33.93 -11.97 -4.77
CA ASN A 350 -33.83 -11.90 -6.23
C ASN A 350 -35.07 -11.32 -6.91
N ALA A 351 -35.86 -10.51 -6.17
CA ALA A 351 -37.07 -9.85 -6.66
C ALA A 351 -38.05 -10.79 -7.41
N GLY A 352 -38.12 -12.06 -6.99
CA GLY A 352 -39.01 -13.06 -7.56
C GLY A 352 -38.56 -13.70 -8.89
N SER A 353 -37.33 -13.46 -9.36
CA SER A 353 -36.80 -14.06 -10.59
C SER A 353 -36.61 -15.58 -10.46
N LEU A 354 -37.57 -16.36 -10.96
CA LEU A 354 -37.58 -17.82 -10.83
C LEU A 354 -36.29 -18.50 -11.32
N LYS A 355 -35.70 -18.00 -12.41
CA LYS A 355 -34.47 -18.55 -12.98
C LYS A 355 -33.28 -18.35 -12.04
N VAL A 356 -33.12 -17.14 -11.51
CA VAL A 356 -32.02 -16.78 -10.61
C VAL A 356 -32.18 -17.53 -9.28
N VAL A 357 -33.40 -17.60 -8.75
CA VAL A 357 -33.72 -18.30 -7.49
C VAL A 357 -33.47 -19.80 -7.60
N ALA A 358 -33.89 -20.43 -8.70
CA ALA A 358 -33.66 -21.86 -8.91
C ALA A 358 -32.15 -22.18 -8.98
N ASN A 359 -31.38 -21.33 -9.67
CA ASN A 359 -29.93 -21.45 -9.74
C ASN A 359 -29.25 -21.24 -8.38
N SER A 360 -29.64 -20.21 -7.61
CA SER A 360 -29.04 -19.92 -6.30
C SER A 360 -29.32 -21.02 -5.27
N LEU A 361 -30.47 -21.70 -5.39
CA LEU A 361 -30.83 -22.82 -4.53
C LEU A 361 -30.33 -24.18 -5.08
N GLN A 362 -29.73 -24.21 -6.26
CA GLN A 362 -29.30 -25.42 -6.97
C GLN A 362 -30.44 -26.46 -7.14
N ILE A 363 -31.64 -25.99 -7.48
CA ILE A 363 -32.82 -26.84 -7.71
C ILE A 363 -33.40 -26.66 -9.10
N HIS A 364 -34.16 -27.66 -9.56
CA HIS A 364 -34.89 -27.56 -10.81
C HIS A 364 -36.02 -26.51 -10.72
N PRO A 365 -36.30 -25.70 -11.78
CA PRO A 365 -37.37 -24.71 -11.78
C PRO A 365 -38.77 -25.26 -11.44
N ASN A 366 -39.04 -26.53 -11.77
CA ASN A 366 -40.30 -27.20 -11.41
C ASN A 366 -40.43 -27.40 -9.89
N THR A 367 -39.33 -27.76 -9.23
CA THR A 367 -39.28 -27.88 -7.76
C THR A 367 -39.53 -26.53 -7.10
N LEU A 368 -38.95 -25.45 -7.65
CA LEU A 368 -39.21 -24.09 -7.17
C LEU A 368 -40.69 -23.72 -7.33
N LYS A 369 -41.30 -23.97 -8.49
CA LYS A 369 -42.74 -23.72 -8.73
C LYS A 369 -43.62 -24.49 -7.75
N TYR A 370 -43.28 -25.75 -7.45
CA TYR A 370 -43.99 -26.54 -6.44
C TYR A 370 -43.89 -25.90 -5.05
N ARG A 371 -42.66 -25.56 -4.61
CA ARG A 371 -42.42 -24.89 -3.31
C ARG A 371 -43.19 -23.58 -3.19
N LEU A 372 -43.18 -22.75 -4.23
CA LEU A 372 -43.92 -21.49 -4.26
C LEU A 372 -45.44 -21.70 -4.30
N LYS A 373 -45.94 -22.73 -4.98
CA LYS A 373 -47.36 -23.09 -4.98
C LYS A 373 -47.84 -23.45 -3.58
N GLU A 374 -47.02 -24.17 -2.82
CA GLU A 374 -47.31 -24.54 -1.44
C GLU A 374 -47.24 -23.35 -0.48
N LEU A 375 -46.43 -22.33 -0.81
CA LEU A 375 -46.32 -21.08 -0.04
C LEU A 375 -47.35 -20.01 -0.45
N ARG A 376 -48.18 -20.23 -1.49
CA ARG A 376 -49.07 -19.23 -2.10
C ARG A 376 -49.90 -18.43 -1.10
N SER A 377 -50.55 -19.12 -0.16
CA SER A 377 -51.42 -18.50 0.84
C SER A 377 -50.69 -17.46 1.70
N PHE A 378 -49.40 -17.65 1.96
CA PHE A 378 -48.55 -16.72 2.68
C PHE A 378 -47.90 -15.68 1.74
N THR A 379 -47.37 -16.14 0.61
CA THR A 379 -46.63 -15.30 -0.33
C THR A 379 -47.49 -14.23 -0.98
N ASP A 380 -48.73 -14.54 -1.33
CA ASP A 380 -49.60 -13.59 -2.04
C ASP A 380 -49.95 -12.37 -1.17
N ALA A 381 -50.13 -12.57 0.14
CA ALA A 381 -50.40 -11.51 1.12
C ALA A 381 -49.15 -10.69 1.50
N VAL A 382 -47.98 -11.34 1.55
CA VAL A 382 -46.71 -10.68 1.88
C VAL A 382 -46.14 -9.91 0.69
N PHE A 383 -46.32 -10.42 -0.54
CA PHE A 383 -45.76 -9.81 -1.75
C PHE A 383 -46.64 -8.71 -2.35
N ALA A 384 -47.93 -8.64 -1.98
CA ALA A 384 -48.77 -7.50 -2.33
C ALA A 384 -48.31 -6.19 -1.65
N GLU A 385 -47.58 -6.28 -0.53
CA GLU A 385 -47.09 -5.14 0.25
C GLU A 385 -45.56 -5.14 0.31
N GLY A 386 -44.91 -4.28 -0.47
CA GLY A 386 -43.44 -4.25 -0.61
C GLY A 386 -42.68 -4.10 0.71
N ASP A 387 -43.24 -3.40 1.70
CA ASP A 387 -42.62 -3.26 3.02
C ASP A 387 -42.63 -4.57 3.81
N ARG A 388 -43.72 -5.36 3.75
CA ARG A 388 -43.77 -6.68 4.40
C ARG A 388 -42.72 -7.64 3.81
N ALA A 389 -42.53 -7.61 2.49
CA ALA A 389 -41.50 -8.40 1.83
C ALA A 389 -40.09 -8.05 2.33
N ARG A 390 -39.78 -6.77 2.51
CA ARG A 390 -38.50 -6.29 3.06
C ARG A 390 -38.32 -6.67 4.53
N THR A 391 -39.35 -6.50 5.36
CA THR A 391 -39.33 -6.90 6.77
C THR A 391 -39.11 -8.41 6.91
N LEU A 392 -39.75 -9.23 6.07
CA LEU A 392 -39.55 -10.67 6.06
C LEU A 392 -38.11 -11.04 5.66
N LEU A 393 -37.55 -10.41 4.62
CA LEU A 393 -36.16 -10.64 4.22
C LEU A 393 -35.19 -10.28 5.35
N LEU A 394 -35.40 -9.15 6.02
CA LEU A 394 -34.61 -8.75 7.19
C LEU A 394 -34.70 -9.78 8.31
N ALA A 395 -35.92 -10.23 8.67
CA ALA A 395 -36.11 -11.24 9.70
C ALA A 395 -35.42 -12.58 9.39
N LEU A 396 -35.45 -13.02 8.12
CA LEU A 396 -34.76 -14.24 7.69
C LEU A 396 -33.24 -14.12 7.88
N ARG A 397 -32.66 -12.98 7.49
CA ARG A 397 -31.23 -12.69 7.64
C ARG A 397 -30.81 -12.54 9.11
N VAL A 398 -31.59 -11.82 9.92
CA VAL A 398 -31.36 -11.66 11.37
C VAL A 398 -31.42 -13.02 12.07
N ARG A 399 -32.41 -13.87 11.76
CA ARG A 399 -32.48 -15.21 12.32
C ARG A 399 -31.23 -16.02 12.01
N ARG A 400 -30.74 -15.93 10.77
CA ARG A 400 -29.54 -16.63 10.33
C ARG A 400 -28.32 -16.17 11.14
N ALA A 401 -28.13 -14.86 11.28
CA ALA A 401 -27.06 -14.28 12.08
C ALA A 401 -27.11 -14.73 13.56
N LEU A 402 -28.29 -14.65 14.20
CA LEU A 402 -28.48 -15.08 15.59
C LEU A 402 -28.17 -16.57 15.77
N SER A 403 -28.58 -17.40 14.82
CA SER A 403 -28.34 -18.85 14.87
C SER A 403 -26.85 -19.21 14.81
N LEU A 404 -26.03 -18.37 14.17
CA LEU A 404 -24.59 -18.56 14.06
C LEU A 404 -23.87 -18.13 15.35
N GLN A 405 -24.26 -16.99 15.94
CA GLN A 405 -23.77 -16.57 17.25
C GLN A 405 -24.02 -17.65 18.31
N THR A 406 -25.25 -18.19 18.39
CA THR A 406 -25.58 -19.25 19.37
C THR A 406 -24.73 -20.52 19.18
N ARG A 407 -24.37 -20.87 17.93
CA ARG A 407 -23.47 -22.00 17.66
C ARG A 407 -22.03 -21.72 18.09
N GLN A 408 -21.51 -20.53 17.82
CA GLN A 408 -20.17 -20.12 18.24
C GLN A 408 -20.03 -20.11 19.77
N PHE A 409 -21.02 -19.56 20.49
CA PHE A 409 -21.05 -19.62 21.97
C PHE A 409 -21.06 -21.07 22.50
N HIS A 410 -21.79 -21.99 21.85
CA HIS A 410 -21.78 -23.40 22.23
C HIS A 410 -20.49 -24.15 21.87
N THR A 411 -19.78 -23.75 20.83
CA THR A 411 -18.48 -24.33 20.47
C THR A 411 -17.36 -23.83 21.40
N GLU A 412 -17.38 -22.55 21.79
CA GLU A 412 -16.39 -21.96 22.70
C GLU A 412 -16.59 -22.35 24.17
N CYS A 413 -17.84 -22.54 24.62
CA CYS A 413 -18.13 -23.09 25.96
C CYS A 413 -18.23 -24.63 25.98
N GLY A 414 -18.33 -25.28 24.83
CA GLY A 414 -18.49 -26.73 24.68
C GLY A 414 -17.27 -27.55 25.11
N ASP A 415 -16.11 -26.91 25.26
CA ASP A 415 -14.90 -27.52 25.86
C ASP A 415 -14.95 -27.54 27.41
N LEU A 416 -16.02 -27.06 28.04
CA LEU A 416 -16.14 -27.04 29.51
C LEU A 416 -17.41 -27.64 30.12
N VAL A 417 -18.44 -28.06 29.36
CA VAL A 417 -19.58 -28.80 29.96
C VAL A 417 -20.17 -29.82 29.00
N SER A 418 -19.81 -31.09 29.18
CA SER A 418 -20.58 -32.23 28.68
C SER A 418 -21.76 -32.54 29.61
N ASP A 419 -22.89 -32.91 29.02
CA ASP A 419 -24.16 -33.37 29.63
C ASP A 419 -25.11 -32.31 30.21
N VAL A 420 -25.95 -31.71 29.34
CA VAL A 420 -27.36 -31.41 29.69
C VAL A 420 -28.29 -31.65 28.49
N ASP A 421 -29.35 -32.40 28.77
CA ASP A 421 -30.49 -32.82 27.93
C ASP A 421 -31.20 -31.64 27.20
N GLN A 422 -31.43 -31.81 25.87
CA GLN A 422 -32.00 -30.81 24.95
C GLN A 422 -33.49 -30.48 25.21
N SER A 423 -34.16 -31.14 26.14
CA SER A 423 -35.60 -30.93 26.43
C SER A 423 -35.93 -29.79 27.41
N LYS A 424 -34.94 -29.03 27.90
CA LYS A 424 -35.14 -27.93 28.89
C LYS A 424 -34.75 -26.52 28.44
N LEU A 425 -34.63 -26.27 27.14
CA LEU A 425 -34.17 -24.97 26.60
C LEU A 425 -35.16 -23.78 26.74
N ASP A 426 -36.31 -23.94 27.40
CA ASP A 426 -37.29 -22.84 27.56
C ASP A 426 -37.11 -21.97 28.82
N VAL A 427 -36.09 -22.18 29.66
CA VAL A 427 -35.81 -21.29 30.79
C VAL A 427 -34.31 -21.09 30.96
N PHE A 428 -33.71 -20.22 30.16
CA PHE A 428 -32.43 -19.62 30.50
C PHE A 428 -32.44 -18.14 30.13
N GLN A 429 -32.62 -17.28 31.15
CA GLN A 429 -32.26 -15.87 31.05
C GLN A 429 -30.82 -15.71 31.52
N PRO A 430 -29.88 -15.23 30.68
CA PRO A 430 -28.64 -14.69 31.18
C PRO A 430 -28.85 -13.20 31.46
N LYS A 431 -29.03 -12.85 32.74
CA LYS A 431 -28.61 -11.52 33.20
C LYS A 431 -27.09 -11.45 33.04
N ASN A 432 -26.60 -10.68 32.07
CA ASN A 432 -25.38 -9.89 32.23
C ASN A 432 -25.18 -8.95 31.04
N SER A 433 -25.28 -7.66 31.35
CA SER A 433 -24.71 -6.55 30.61
C SER A 433 -23.17 -6.57 30.78
N PHE A 434 -22.43 -7.13 29.83
CA PHE A 434 -20.98 -6.87 29.72
C PHE A 434 -20.54 -7.05 28.26
N PHE A 435 -20.45 -5.94 27.53
CA PHE A 435 -19.50 -5.76 26.43
C PHE A 435 -19.09 -4.27 26.39
N THR A 436 -18.12 -3.95 27.24
CA THR A 436 -17.10 -2.92 26.98
C THR A 436 -15.80 -3.51 27.50
N SER A 437 -15.13 -4.30 26.67
CA SER A 437 -13.75 -4.71 26.91
C SER A 437 -12.87 -4.00 25.90
N ASP A 438 -12.41 -2.83 26.31
CA ASP A 438 -11.19 -2.19 25.81
C ASP A 438 -10.01 -3.13 26.13
N PRO A 439 -9.17 -3.54 25.18
CA PRO A 439 -8.08 -4.48 25.45
C PRO A 439 -6.81 -3.80 25.96
N PHE A 440 -6.87 -2.60 26.56
CA PHE A 440 -5.70 -1.92 27.12
C PHE A 440 -6.03 -1.09 28.38
N SER A 441 -6.28 -1.75 29.51
CA SER A 441 -6.16 -1.08 30.81
C SER A 441 -5.82 -2.04 31.95
N SER A 442 -4.62 -2.61 31.93
CA SER A 442 -4.01 -3.15 33.15
C SER A 442 -2.51 -3.44 32.97
N ILE A 443 -1.68 -2.41 33.07
CA ILE A 443 -0.34 -2.56 33.65
C ILE A 443 -0.19 -1.48 34.70
N GLY A 444 -0.05 -1.94 35.95
CA GLY A 444 -0.03 -1.14 37.14
C GLY A 444 1.19 -0.23 37.24
N LYS A 445 0.97 0.88 37.92
CA LYS A 445 2.00 1.62 38.65
C LYS A 445 2.64 0.66 39.66
N ASP A 446 3.94 0.43 39.54
CA ASP A 446 4.88 0.42 40.66
C ASP A 446 6.32 0.53 40.11
N GLY A 447 7.12 1.33 40.80
CA GLY A 447 8.25 2.06 40.22
C GLY A 447 9.52 1.27 39.96
N LEU A 448 10.40 1.90 39.16
CA LEU A 448 11.80 2.07 39.52
C LEU A 448 12.31 3.35 38.83
N TYR A 449 12.73 4.31 39.65
CA TYR A 449 13.61 5.39 39.23
C TYR A 449 14.97 4.76 38.88
N ASP A 450 15.50 5.03 37.69
CA ASP A 450 16.89 5.43 37.60
C ASP A 450 17.22 6.17 36.29
N THR A 451 17.79 7.34 36.53
CA THR A 451 18.53 8.30 35.71
C THR A 451 19.22 7.80 34.44
N LEU A 452 19.04 8.55 33.34
CA LEU A 452 20.13 8.93 32.43
C LEU A 452 19.82 10.32 31.85
N LYS A 453 20.45 11.34 32.44
CA LYS A 453 20.62 12.68 31.87
C LYS A 453 21.61 12.59 30.71
N ILE A 454 21.26 13.13 29.55
CA ILE A 454 22.25 13.66 28.59
C ILE A 454 21.75 15.03 28.14
N ASP A 455 22.64 16.00 28.28
CA ASP A 455 22.46 17.44 28.20
C ASP A 455 21.99 17.93 26.82
N SER A 456 21.06 18.88 26.81
CA SER A 456 20.80 19.78 25.69
C SER A 456 21.14 21.21 26.10
N HIS A 457 22.37 21.62 25.79
CA HIS A 457 22.71 23.03 25.66
C HIS A 457 22.64 23.37 24.17
N PHE A 458 21.65 24.18 23.79
CA PHE A 458 21.78 25.06 22.63
C PHE A 458 21.19 26.41 22.97
N ASP A 459 22.10 27.38 22.99
CA ASP A 459 21.87 28.78 23.31
C ASP A 459 20.96 29.46 22.30
N SER A 460 20.05 30.26 22.86
CA SER A 460 19.42 31.39 22.20
C SER A 460 20.45 32.49 21.98
N ILE A 461 20.70 32.88 20.72
CA ILE A 461 21.25 34.20 20.40
C ILE A 461 20.36 34.85 19.34
N THR A 462 19.64 35.86 19.81
CA THR A 462 19.10 36.98 19.06
C THR A 462 20.19 37.75 18.33
N GLY A 463 19.99 38.06 17.05
CA GLY A 463 20.83 38.95 16.24
C GLY A 463 20.49 38.82 14.77
#